data_AF-T0ZRS9-F1
#
_entry.id   AF-T0ZRS9-F1
#
_cell.length_a   1.000
_cell.length_b   1.000
_cell.length_c   1.000
_cell.angle_alpha   90.00
_cell.angle_beta   90.00
_cell.angle_gamma   90.00
#
_symmetry.space_group_name_H-M   'P 1'
#
loop_
_entity.id
_entity.type
_entity.pdbx_description
1 polymer ?
#
loop_
_entity_poly.entity_id
_entity_poly.type
_entity_poly.pdbx_seq_one_letter_code
_entity_poly.pdbx_strand_id
1 'polypeptide(L)'
;MKQVPTLDMRRHDSAAIMVNIGDMPQRPSNHVYPWTTHRMVNPTGEGARQPRYPVPLFLHPTPDFLINALPGCISAAHPSRYPQPITVHGDRQQRLREIHPV
;
A
#
# COMPACT_ATOMS: atom_id res chain seq x y z
N MET A 1 1.92 -5.60 18.27
CA MET A 1 1.71 -6.06 16.88
C MET A 1 0.68 -7.18 16.90
N LYS A 2 -0.49 -7.00 16.28
CA LYS A 2 -1.42 -8.12 16.10
C LYS A 2 -0.80 -9.09 15.09
N GLN A 3 -0.80 -10.37 15.41
CA GLN A 3 -0.27 -11.41 14.52
C GLN A 3 -1.18 -11.48 13.29
N VAL A 4 -0.68 -11.02 12.14
CA VAL A 4 -1.40 -11.11 10.87
C VAL A 4 -1.21 -12.54 10.35
N PRO A 5 -2.28 -13.24 9.89
CA PRO A 5 -2.13 -14.58 9.33
C PRO A 5 -1.11 -14.59 8.20
N THR A 6 -0.21 -15.58 8.22
CA THR A 6 0.77 -15.77 7.14
C THR A 6 0.03 -16.40 5.96
N LEU A 7 -0.09 -15.67 4.85
CA LEU A 7 -0.65 -16.25 3.64
C LEU A 7 0.42 -17.02 2.86
N ASP A 8 0.13 -18.27 2.54
CA ASP A 8 0.97 -19.06 1.66
C ASP A 8 0.67 -18.72 0.19
N MET A 9 1.51 -17.86 -0.38
CA MET A 9 1.44 -17.42 -1.78
C MET A 9 1.78 -18.55 -2.80
N ARG A 10 1.97 -19.80 -2.36
CA ARG A 10 2.24 -20.96 -3.22
C ARG A 10 0.99 -21.69 -3.70
N ARG A 11 -0.20 -21.42 -3.14
CA ARG A 11 -1.44 -22.08 -3.59
C ARG A 11 -1.81 -21.60 -4.99
N HIS A 12 -1.33 -22.33 -5.99
CA HIS A 12 -1.53 -22.07 -7.41
C HIS A 12 -2.96 -22.43 -7.89
N ASP A 13 -3.72 -23.13 -7.05
CA ASP A 13 -5.05 -23.67 -7.35
C ASP A 13 -6.18 -22.64 -7.14
N SER A 14 -5.84 -21.49 -6.56
CA SER A 14 -6.77 -20.39 -6.33
C SER A 14 -6.52 -19.29 -7.35
N ALA A 15 -7.53 -18.96 -8.17
CA ALA A 15 -7.58 -17.78 -9.03
C ALA A 15 -7.72 -16.48 -8.20
N ALA A 16 -6.90 -16.34 -7.16
CA ALA A 16 -6.94 -15.28 -6.17
C ALA A 16 -5.77 -14.31 -6.37
N ILE A 17 -6.06 -13.02 -6.22
CA ILE A 17 -5.05 -11.95 -6.24
C ILE A 17 -5.02 -11.35 -4.84
N MET A 18 -3.83 -11.29 -4.23
CA MET A 18 -3.64 -10.52 -3.01
C MET A 18 -3.58 -9.03 -3.37
N VAL A 19 -4.49 -8.23 -2.80
CA VAL A 19 -4.51 -6.78 -2.95
C VAL A 19 -4.19 -6.15 -1.60
N ASN A 20 -3.28 -5.18 -1.62
CA ASN A 20 -2.95 -4.36 -0.44
C ASN A 20 -3.16 -2.88 -0.74
N ILE A 21 -3.25 -2.09 0.32
CA ILE A 21 -3.34 -0.63 0.25
C ILE A 21 -1.94 -0.07 0.47
N GLY A 22 -1.43 0.64 -0.54
CA GLY A 22 -0.17 1.39 -0.46
C GLY A 22 -0.28 2.66 0.38
N ASP A 23 0.76 3.46 0.35
CA ASP A 23 0.83 4.76 1.02
C ASP A 23 0.04 5.86 0.29
N MET A 24 0.03 5.84 -1.06
CA MET A 24 -0.63 6.88 -1.86
C MET A 24 -2.14 7.01 -1.61
N PRO A 25 -2.93 5.92 -1.44
CA PRO A 25 -4.34 6.02 -1.04
C PRO A 25 -4.59 6.58 0.36
N GLN A 26 -3.58 6.70 1.22
CA GLN A 26 -3.73 7.21 2.58
C GLN A 26 -4.17 8.69 2.59
N ARG A 27 -3.68 9.48 1.63
CA ARG A 27 -4.03 10.90 1.49
C ARG A 27 -5.47 11.13 1.02
N PRO A 28 -5.93 10.55 -0.11
CA PRO A 28 -7.31 10.73 -0.55
C PRO A 28 -8.32 10.09 0.40
N SER A 29 -7.98 8.97 1.07
CA SER A 29 -8.85 8.40 2.10
C SER A 29 -8.80 9.12 3.44
N ASN A 30 -8.02 10.19 3.59
CA ASN A 30 -7.81 10.89 4.85
C ASN A 30 -7.49 9.93 6.01
N HIS A 31 -6.68 8.90 5.76
CA HIS A 31 -6.36 7.81 6.69
C HIS A 31 -7.52 6.88 7.12
N VAL A 32 -8.66 6.88 6.43
CA VAL A 32 -9.71 5.86 6.64
C VAL A 32 -9.20 4.47 6.28
N TYR A 33 -8.40 4.36 5.22
CA TYR A 33 -7.77 3.12 4.81
C TYR A 33 -6.29 3.11 5.24
N PRO A 34 -5.92 2.35 6.28
CA PRO A 34 -4.54 2.28 6.73
C PRO A 34 -3.70 1.47 5.74
N TRP A 35 -2.49 1.96 5.46
CA TRP A 35 -1.47 1.13 4.82
C TRP A 35 -0.98 0.07 5.82
N THR A 36 -0.63 -1.12 5.32
CA THR A 36 -0.17 -2.23 6.16
C THR A 36 1.23 -2.66 5.79
N THR A 37 2.11 -2.76 6.79
CA THR A 37 3.44 -3.36 6.61
C THR A 37 3.30 -4.86 6.37
N HIS A 38 3.95 -5.35 5.31
CA HIS A 38 4.01 -6.78 4.97
C HIS A 38 5.45 -7.16 4.62
N ARG A 39 5.80 -8.44 4.83
CA ARG A 39 7.11 -8.99 4.49
C ARG A 39 6.96 -10.40 3.95
N MET A 40 7.86 -10.79 3.05
CA MET A 40 8.00 -12.17 2.64
C MET A 40 8.95 -12.89 3.60
N VAL A 41 8.57 -14.08 4.05
CA VAL A 41 9.41 -14.95 4.87
C VAL A 41 9.72 -16.23 4.10
N ASN A 42 10.94 -16.74 4.26
CA ASN A 42 11.32 -18.02 3.68
C ASN A 42 10.59 -19.16 4.40
N PRO A 43 9.99 -20.11 3.66
CA PRO A 43 9.35 -21.27 4.24
C PRO A 43 10.43 -22.19 4.82
N THR A 44 10.07 -22.97 5.83
CA THR A 44 10.93 -23.96 6.45
C THR A 44 10.62 -25.37 5.91
N GLY A 45 11.52 -26.33 6.17
CA GLY A 45 11.34 -27.73 5.76
C GLY A 45 11.34 -27.94 4.24
N GLU A 46 10.53 -28.88 3.76
CA GLU A 46 10.41 -29.24 2.33
C GLU A 46 10.09 -28.04 1.42
N GLY A 47 9.37 -27.03 1.94
CA GLY A 47 9.04 -25.81 1.20
C GLY A 47 10.24 -24.92 0.89
N ALA A 48 11.36 -25.06 1.61
CA ALA A 48 12.53 -24.18 1.47
C ALA A 48 13.24 -24.33 0.12
N ARG A 49 13.09 -25.48 -0.54
CA ARG A 49 13.73 -25.77 -1.83
C ARG A 49 12.85 -25.44 -3.04
N GLN A 50 11.64 -24.94 -2.80
CA GLN A 50 10.70 -24.63 -3.86
C GLN A 50 10.83 -23.16 -4.29
N PRO A 51 10.97 -22.87 -5.60
CA PRO A 51 10.98 -21.49 -6.08
C PRO A 51 9.61 -20.84 -5.94
N ARG A 52 9.59 -19.51 -5.78
CA ARG A 52 8.38 -18.69 -5.75
C ARG A 52 8.54 -17.53 -6.72
N TYR A 53 7.56 -17.35 -7.59
CA TYR A 53 7.56 -16.33 -8.65
C TYR A 53 6.42 -15.34 -8.39
N PRO A 54 6.62 -14.32 -7.53
CA PRO A 54 5.61 -13.28 -7.36
C PRO A 54 5.54 -12.42 -8.64
N VAL A 55 4.33 -12.04 -9.03
CA VAL A 55 4.09 -11.07 -10.11
C VAL A 55 3.42 -9.83 -9.49
N PRO A 56 4.18 -8.93 -8.87
CA PRO A 56 3.62 -7.74 -8.25
C PRO A 56 3.17 -6.73 -9.31
N LEU A 57 2.00 -6.14 -9.11
CA LEU A 57 1.49 -5.03 -9.90
C LEU A 57 1.28 -3.82 -8.99
N PHE A 58 1.96 -2.71 -9.30
CA PHE A 58 1.79 -1.43 -8.60
C PHE A 58 0.95 -0.50 -9.46
N LEU A 59 -0.21 -0.10 -8.93
CA LEU A 59 -1.14 0.78 -9.64
C LEU A 59 -1.04 2.20 -9.08
N HIS A 60 -0.88 3.17 -9.99
CA HIS A 60 -0.83 4.59 -9.67
C HIS A 60 -1.73 5.38 -10.64
N PRO A 61 -2.38 6.47 -10.20
CA PRO A 61 -2.99 7.42 -11.11
C PRO A 61 -1.92 8.15 -11.95
N THR A 62 -2.36 8.96 -12.92
CA THR A 62 -1.43 9.75 -13.74
C THR A 62 -0.61 10.72 -12.89
N PRO A 63 0.64 11.04 -13.26
CA PRO A 63 1.54 11.87 -12.44
C PRO A 63 0.99 13.25 -12.06
N ASP A 64 0.20 13.85 -12.95
CA ASP A 64 -0.36 15.21 -12.78
C ASP A 64 -1.69 15.21 -12.02
N PHE A 65 -2.24 14.04 -11.70
CA PHE A 65 -3.48 13.95 -10.93
C PHE A 65 -3.30 14.60 -9.55
N LEU A 66 -4.19 15.53 -9.22
CA LEU A 66 -4.21 16.20 -7.93
C LEU A 66 -4.92 15.34 -6.88
N ILE A 67 -4.15 14.90 -5.88
CA ILE A 67 -4.61 14.17 -4.72
C ILE A 67 -5.10 15.16 -3.67
N ASN A 68 -6.38 15.04 -3.30
CA ASN A 68 -6.98 15.72 -2.14
C ASN A 68 -7.79 14.70 -1.32
N ALA A 69 -8.04 15.02 -0.04
CA ALA A 69 -8.92 14.22 0.81
C ALA A 69 -10.34 14.17 0.20
N LEU A 70 -10.87 12.96 0.06
CA LEU A 70 -12.20 12.72 -0.51
C LEU A 70 -13.28 13.28 0.43
N PRO A 71 -14.37 13.88 -0.11
CA PRO A 71 -15.44 14.44 0.72
C PRO A 71 -16.04 13.43 1.71
N GLY A 72 -16.17 12.16 1.30
CA GLY A 72 -16.69 11.09 2.16
C GLY A 72 -15.73 10.65 3.28
N CYS A 73 -14.49 11.13 3.29
CA CYS A 73 -13.49 10.86 4.31
C CYS A 73 -13.23 12.06 5.22
N ILE A 74 -14.07 13.10 5.14
CA ILE A 74 -13.98 14.33 5.94
C ILE A 74 -15.27 14.50 6.72
N SER A 75 -15.16 14.80 8.02
CA SER A 75 -16.29 15.17 8.87
C SER A 75 -15.84 16.11 9.99
N ALA A 76 -16.77 16.64 10.78
CA ALA A 76 -16.44 17.46 11.94
C ALA A 76 -15.56 16.70 12.96
N ALA A 77 -15.80 15.39 13.15
CA ALA A 77 -15.02 14.54 14.05
C ALA A 77 -13.70 14.04 13.41
N HIS A 78 -13.60 14.07 12.08
CA HIS A 78 -12.42 13.62 11.33
C HIS A 78 -12.11 14.64 10.22
N PRO A 79 -11.57 15.83 10.58
CA PRO A 79 -11.31 16.89 9.61
C PRO A 79 -10.21 16.49 8.62
N SER A 80 -10.09 17.24 7.52
CA SER A 80 -9.01 16.99 6.54
C SER A 80 -7.65 17.15 7.21
N ARG A 81 -6.81 16.12 7.10
CA ARG A 81 -5.40 16.16 7.54
C ARG A 81 -4.50 16.88 6.55
N TYR A 82 -5.00 17.15 5.34
CA TYR A 82 -4.24 17.66 4.22
C TYR A 82 -4.88 18.97 3.72
N PRO A 83 -4.39 20.13 4.18
CA PRO A 83 -5.00 21.42 3.83
C PRO A 83 -4.73 21.83 2.38
N GLN A 84 -3.68 21.29 1.76
CA GLN A 84 -3.32 21.55 0.37
C GLN A 84 -3.27 20.24 -0.43
N PRO A 85 -3.79 20.23 -1.68
CA PRO A 85 -3.64 19.10 -2.58
C PRO A 85 -2.17 18.96 -3.02
N ILE A 86 -1.82 17.77 -3.51
CA ILE A 86 -0.50 17.47 -4.08
C ILE A 86 -0.69 16.67 -5.37
N THR A 87 0.21 16.79 -6.34
CA THR A 87 0.20 15.88 -7.49
C THR A 87 0.66 14.47 -7.09
N VAL A 88 0.22 13.44 -7.81
CA VAL A 88 0.72 12.06 -7.65
C VAL A 88 2.25 12.02 -7.75
N HIS A 89 2.81 12.76 -8.70
CA HIS A 89 4.26 12.88 -8.82
C HIS A 89 4.90 13.49 -7.56
N GLY A 90 4.33 14.59 -7.05
CA GLY A 90 4.82 15.25 -5.84
C GLY A 90 4.79 14.33 -4.61
N ASP A 91 3.68 13.61 -4.42
CA ASP A 91 3.52 12.65 -3.32
C ASP A 91 4.55 11.51 -3.42
N ARG A 92 4.71 10.92 -4.61
CA ARG A 92 5.73 9.89 -4.87
C ARG A 92 7.14 10.39 -4.57
N GLN A 93 7.49 11.59 -5.05
CA GLN A 93 8.81 12.17 -4.83
C GLN A 93 9.08 12.45 -3.35
N GLN A 94 8.05 12.88 -2.61
CA GLN A 94 8.15 13.05 -1.15
C GLN A 94 8.47 11.71 -0.48
N ARG A 95 7.74 10.64 -0.79
CA ARG A 95 7.97 9.30 -0.22
C ARG A 95 9.34 8.74 -0.55
N LEU A 96 9.82 8.92 -1.78
CA LEU A 96 11.17 8.48 -2.17
C LEU A 96 12.26 9.16 -1.34
N ARG A 97 12.11 10.46 -1.05
CA ARG A 97 13.03 11.19 -0.15
C ARG A 97 12.97 10.71 1.29
N GLU A 98 11.79 10.34 1.79
CA GLU A 98 11.61 9.81 3.15
C GLU A 98 12.23 8.41 3.31
N ILE A 99 12.16 7.57 2.28
CA ILE A 99 12.69 6.19 2.29
C ILE A 99 14.22 6.17 2.08
N HIS A 100 14.73 7.09 1.26
CA HIS A 100 16.16 7.26 1.00
C HIS A 100 16.61 8.65 1.47
N PRO A 101 16.72 8.88 2.79
CA PRO A 101 17.30 10.11 3.29
C PRO A 101 18.76 10.15 2.85
N VAL A 102 19.06 11.07 1.92
CA VAL A 102 20.42 11.50 1.60
C VAL A 102 21.05 12.20 2.79
#